data_AF-A0A9X3SB54-F1
#
_entry.id   AF-A0A9X3SB54-F1
#
_cell.length_a   1.000
_cell.length_b   1.000
_cell.length_c   1.000
_cell.angle_alpha   90.00
_cell.angle_beta   90.00
_cell.angle_gamma   90.00
#
_symmetry.space_group_name_H-M   'P 1'
#
loop_
_entity.id
_entity.type
_entity.pdbx_description
1 polymer ?
#
loop_
_entity_poly.entity_id
_entity_poly.type
_entity_poly.pdbx_seq_one_letter_code
_entity_poly.pdbx_strand_id
1 'polypeptide(L)'
;MAKELTHPRVRLYLEQVERSTLDLPWTQRRALLQGIEEQLARRLGRSPTDDDVDDALRQLGPPERVAAAEPRTRLPSWLGWLRREPGA
;
A
#
# COMPACT_ATOMS: atom_id res chain seq x y z
N MET A 1 18.18 2.89 2.90
CA MET A 1 17.30 2.62 4.05
C MET A 1 16.01 3.37 3.81
N ALA A 2 14.93 2.68 3.42
CA ALA A 2 13.62 3.29 3.29
C ALA A 2 13.18 3.78 4.67
N LYS A 3 12.92 5.09 4.81
CA LYS A 3 12.44 5.67 6.06
C LYS A 3 11.02 5.15 6.28
N GLU A 4 10.80 4.43 7.38
CA GLU A 4 9.47 4.05 7.84
C GLU A 4 8.54 5.26 7.78
N LEU A 5 7.40 5.11 7.10
CA LEU A 5 6.28 6.02 7.23
C LEU A 5 5.72 5.90 8.65
N THR A 6 6.30 6.64 9.59
CA THR A 6 5.93 6.60 11.01
C THR A 6 4.63 7.36 11.30
N HIS A 7 3.80 7.62 10.29
CA HIS A 7 2.56 8.36 10.50
C HIS A 7 1.48 7.44 11.11
N PRO A 8 0.85 7.80 12.24
CA PRO A 8 -0.09 6.93 12.94
C PRO A 8 -1.28 6.49 12.06
N ARG A 9 -1.78 7.38 11.20
CA ARG A 9 -2.87 7.06 10.25
C ARG A 9 -2.46 6.02 9.20
N VAL A 10 -1.23 6.09 8.70
CA VAL A 10 -0.71 5.09 7.74
C VAL A 10 -0.63 3.73 8.40
N ARG A 11 -0.15 3.68 9.65
CA ARG A 11 -0.08 2.44 10.43
C ARG A 11 -1.47 1.82 10.63
N LEU A 12 -2.45 2.62 11.07
CA LEU A 12 -3.83 2.15 11.23
C LEU A 12 -4.42 1.63 9.92
N TYR A 13 -4.14 2.31 8.80
CA TYR A 13 -4.60 1.86 7.49
C TYR A 13 -4.00 0.49 7.12
N LEU A 14 -2.69 0.32 7.29
CA LEU A 14 -2.00 -0.94 7.02
C LEU A 14 -2.51 -2.08 7.91
N GLU A 15 -2.76 -1.83 9.20
CA GLU A 15 -3.38 -2.81 10.10
C GLU A 15 -4.78 -3.21 9.65
N GLN A 16 -5.57 -2.25 9.13
CA GLN A 16 -6.91 -2.52 8.61
C GLN A 16 -6.85 -3.39 7.34
N VAL A 17 -5.90 -3.13 6.45
CA VAL A 17 -5.65 -3.96 5.26
C VAL A 17 -5.16 -5.35 5.67
N GLU A 18 -4.25 -5.45 6.65
CA GLU A 18 -3.76 -6.73 7.15
C GLU A 18 -4.89 -7.59 7.70
N ARG A 19 -5.77 -7.00 8.52
CA ARG A 19 -6.97 -7.66 9.04
C ARG A 19 -7.92 -8.12 7.93
N SER A 20 -8.07 -7.33 6.89
CA SER A 20 -8.93 -7.64 5.73
C SER A 20 -8.32 -8.68 4.79
N THR A 21 -7.04 -9.04 4.99
CA THR A 21 -6.30 -10.01 4.18
C THR A 21 -5.82 -11.21 4.99
N LEU A 22 -6.43 -11.47 6.15
CA LEU A 22 -6.10 -12.64 6.98
C LEU A 22 -6.37 -13.96 6.25
N ASP A 23 -7.34 -13.98 5.33
CA ASP A 23 -7.66 -15.12 4.48
C ASP A 23 -6.64 -15.34 3.33
N LEU A 24 -5.74 -14.39 3.09
CA LEU A 24 -4.69 -14.52 2.08
C LEU A 24 -3.45 -15.24 2.63
N PRO A 25 -2.70 -15.94 1.76
CA PRO A 25 -1.38 -16.47 2.12
C PRO A 25 -0.47 -15.35 2.66
N TRP A 26 0.31 -15.65 3.70
CA TRP A 26 1.23 -14.71 4.34
C TRP A 26 2.13 -13.97 3.34
N THR A 27 2.64 -14.66 2.32
CA THR A 27 3.50 -14.06 1.28
C THR A 27 2.76 -13.04 0.43
N GLN A 28 1.51 -13.30 0.05
CA GLN A 28 0.67 -12.36 -0.70
C GLN A 28 0.29 -11.16 0.17
N ARG A 29 -0.12 -11.41 1.42
CA ARG A 29 -0.42 -10.36 2.40
C ARG A 29 0.77 -9.44 2.60
N ARG A 30 1.96 -10.00 2.80
CA ARG A 30 3.19 -9.22 3.00
C ARG A 30 3.55 -8.40 1.76
N ALA A 31 3.42 -8.99 0.56
CA ALA A 31 3.68 -8.28 -0.69
C ALA A 31 2.71 -7.10 -0.89
N LEU A 32 1.42 -7.28 -0.57
CA LEU A 32 0.42 -6.22 -0.63
C LEU A 32 0.75 -5.08 0.34
N LEU A 33 1.02 -5.39 1.61
CA LEU A 33 1.35 -4.39 2.63
C LEU A 33 2.62 -3.61 2.26
N GLN A 34 3.65 -4.30 1.78
CA GLN A 34 4.87 -3.64 1.30
C GLN A 34 4.60 -2.73 0.10
N GLY A 35 3.79 -3.17 -0.87
CA GLY A 35 3.45 -2.34 -2.04
C GLY A 35 2.71 -1.05 -1.65
N ILE A 36 1.78 -1.14 -0.69
CA ILE A 36 1.07 0.02 -0.15
C ILE A 36 2.03 0.96 0.58
N GLU A 37 2.88 0.44 1.46
CA GLU A 37 3.85 1.23 2.20
C GLU A 37 4.81 1.97 1.26
N GLU A 38 5.33 1.29 0.23
CA GLU A 38 6.27 1.88 -0.71
C GLU A 38 5.61 2.99 -1.56
N GLN A 39 4.35 2.81 -1.94
CA GLN A 39 3.59 3.84 -2.66
C GLN A 39 3.33 5.06 -1.78
N LEU A 40 2.89 4.84 -0.55
CA LEU A 40 2.71 5.92 0.41
C LEU A 40 4.03 6.67 0.62
N ALA A 41 5.17 5.96 0.70
CA ALA A 41 6.46 6.58 0.98
C ALA A 41 6.90 7.48 -0.19
N ARG A 42 6.64 7.04 -1.42
CA ARG A 42 6.88 7.82 -2.64
C ARG A 42 6.00 9.07 -2.73
N ARG A 43 4.75 8.96 -2.29
CA ARG A 43 3.75 10.03 -2.42
C ARG A 43 3.87 11.09 -1.33
N LEU A 44 4.07 10.66 -0.09
CA LEU A 44 4.09 11.50 1.10
C LEU A 44 5.43 12.21 1.33
N GLY A 45 6.50 11.74 0.68
CA GLY A 45 7.82 12.35 0.79
C GLY A 45 8.38 12.28 2.22
N ARG A 46 9.25 13.24 2.60
CA ARG A 46 10.03 13.20 3.85
C ARG A 46 9.27 13.66 5.10
N SER A 47 8.29 14.56 4.95
CA SER A 47 7.51 15.14 6.05
C SER A 47 6.09 15.46 5.54
N PRO A 48 5.24 14.46 5.37
CA PRO A 48 3.84 14.70 5.01
C PRO A 48 3.10 15.38 6.15
N THR A 49 2.17 16.26 5.80
CA THR A 49 1.17 16.75 6.73
C THR A 49 0.04 15.74 6.90
N ASP A 50 -0.79 15.91 7.94
CA ASP A 50 -1.98 15.08 8.12
C ASP A 50 -2.93 15.11 6.91
N ASP A 51 -2.97 16.23 6.18
CA ASP A 51 -3.80 16.41 4.98
C ASP A 51 -3.23 15.63 3.78
N ASP A 52 -1.90 15.68 3.60
CA ASP A 52 -1.21 14.86 2.58
C ASP A 52 -1.47 13.37 2.82
N VAL A 53 -1.43 12.94 4.08
CA VAL A 53 -1.74 11.56 4.46
C VAL A 53 -3.19 11.23 4.16
N ASP A 54 -4.14 12.10 4.50
CA ASP A 54 -5.56 11.86 4.23
C ASP A 54 -5.84 11.78 2.72
N ASP A 55 -5.26 12.68 1.92
CA ASP A 55 -5.34 12.64 0.46
C ASP A 55 -4.77 11.35 -0.11
N ALA A 56 -3.59 10.93 0.34
CA ALA A 56 -2.94 9.71 -0.11
C ALA A 56 -3.77 8.46 0.24
N LEU A 57 -4.31 8.39 1.46
CA LEU A 57 -5.17 7.28 1.89
C LEU A 57 -6.52 7.29 1.13
N ARG A 58 -7.12 8.46 0.91
CA ARG A 58 -8.36 8.59 0.14
C ARG A 58 -8.20 8.13 -1.31
N GLN A 59 -7.04 8.36 -1.91
CA GLN A 59 -6.73 7.91 -3.27
C GLN A 59 -6.44 6.41 -3.37
N LEU A 60 -5.87 5.80 -2.33
CA LEU A 60 -5.80 4.33 -2.24
C LEU A 60 -7.20 3.72 -2.12
N GLY A 61 -8.11 4.45 -1.49
CA GLY A 61 -9.49 4.03 -1.28
C GLY A 61 -9.65 3.20 0.00
N PRO A 62 -10.83 2.61 0.22
CA PRO A 62 -11.10 1.86 1.42
C PRO A 62 -10.22 0.59 1.50
N PRO A 63 -9.73 0.23 2.70
CA PRO A 63 -8.79 -0.87 2.89
C PRO A 63 -9.35 -2.22 2.44
N GLU A 64 -10.66 -2.43 2.55
CA GLU A 64 -11.36 -3.64 2.08
C GLU A 64 -11.31 -3.76 0.56
N ARG A 65 -11.38 -2.64 -0.16
CA ARG A 65 -11.29 -2.62 -1.63
C ARG A 65 -9.87 -2.87 -2.10
N VAL A 66 -8.88 -2.36 -1.35
CA VAL A 66 -7.45 -2.65 -1.62
C VAL A 66 -7.13 -4.12 -1.33
N ALA A 67 -7.67 -4.66 -0.24
CA ALA A 67 -7.57 -6.07 0.10
C ALA A 67 -8.24 -6.98 -0.95
N ALA A 68 -9.43 -6.60 -1.44
CA ALA A 68 -10.19 -7.36 -2.44
C ALA A 68 -9.66 -7.19 -3.88
N ALA A 69 -8.76 -6.23 -4.13
CA ALA A 69 -8.14 -6.04 -5.44
C ALA A 69 -7.13 -7.15 -5.82
N GLU A 70 -6.75 -7.99 -4.85
CA GLU A 70 -5.98 -9.22 -5.02
C GLU A 70 -6.82 -10.38 -4.45
N PRO A 71 -6.95 -11.60 -5.05
CA PRO A 71 -6.05 -12.24 -6.03
C PRO A 71 -6.79 -13.04 -7.14
N ARG A 72 -6.79 -12.59 -8.41
CA ARG A 72 -7.13 -13.44 -9.58
C ARG A 72 -6.42 -13.02 -10.87
N THR A 73 -5.08 -13.06 -10.92
CA THR A 73 -4.33 -13.00 -12.20
C THR A 73 -4.10 -11.59 -12.80
N ARG A 74 -4.48 -10.52 -12.11
CA ARG A 74 -3.98 -9.18 -12.42
C ARG A 74 -3.79 -8.43 -11.11
N LEU A 75 -2.52 -8.20 -10.74
CA LEU A 75 -2.16 -7.09 -9.88
C LEU A 75 -3.00 -5.89 -10.32
N PRO A 76 -3.66 -5.16 -9.40
CA PRO A 76 -4.46 -4.01 -9.80
C PRO A 76 -3.60 -3.09 -10.67
N SER A 77 -4.20 -2.41 -11.64
CA SER A 77 -3.44 -1.67 -12.67
C SER A 77 -2.47 -0.63 -12.09
N TRP A 78 -2.70 -0.16 -10.86
CA TRP A 78 -1.79 0.70 -10.10
C TRP A 78 -0.59 -0.04 -9.47
N LEU A 79 -0.58 -1.38 -9.38
CA LEU A 79 0.57 -2.26 -9.08
C LEU A 79 1.28 -2.78 -10.35
N GLY A 80 0.79 -2.46 -11.55
CA GLY A 80 1.40 -2.87 -12.83
C GLY A 80 2.81 -2.33 -13.08
N TRP A 81 3.27 -1.32 -12.33
CA TRP A 81 4.61 -0.75 -12.45
C TRP A 81 5.69 -1.54 -11.70
N LEU A 82 5.33 -2.45 -10.78
CA LEU A 82 6.29 -3.35 -10.11
C LEU A 82 6.90 -4.40 -11.05
N ARG A 83 6.34 -4.57 -12.26
CA ARG A 83 6.89 -5.45 -13.30
C ARG A 83 7.87 -4.75 -14.24
N ARG A 84 8.16 -3.45 -14.07
CA ARG A 84 9.15 -2.77 -14.91
C ARG A 84 10.53 -2.98 -14.28
N GLU A 85 11.26 -3.99 -14.76
CA GLU A 85 12.68 -4.15 -14.45
C GLU A 85 13.45 -2.86 -14.81
N PRO A 86 14.43 -2.43 -13.99
CA PRO A 86 15.30 -1.32 -14.36
C PRO A 86 16.23 -1.81 -15.48
N GLY A 87 15.87 -1.55 -16.73
CA GLY A 87 16.65 -1.99 -17.88
C GLY A 87 16.29 -1.25 -19.17
N ALA A 88 16.71 0.01 -19.27
CA ALA A 88 17.15 0.67 -20.50
C ALA A 88 17.80 2.01 -20.14
#